data_AF-A0A6G1RWF5-F1
#
_entry.id   AF-A0A6G1RWF5-F1
#
_cell.length_a   1.000
_cell.length_b   1.000
_cell.length_c   1.000
_cell.angle_alpha   90.00
_cell.angle_beta   90.00
_cell.angle_gamma   90.00
#
_symmetry.space_group_name_H-M   'P 1'
#
loop_
_entity.id
_entity.type
_entity.pdbx_description
1 polymer ?
#
loop_
_entity_poly.entity_id
_entity_poly.type
_entity_poly.pdbx_seq_one_letter_code
_entity_poly.pdbx_strand_id
1 'polypeptide(L)'
;TAYHEVYEKVNLMTTRYLYCLDQCKPFVVSLETLKNQVRTLQSLQDESENSEESWTKLQAAASNLKKNCSPSFAKIIEQKCADAHTRWNSVNEDLADQLRAAQATLQLWKP
;
A
#
# COMPACT_ATOMS: atom_id res chain seq x y z
N THR A 1 -18.93 11.42 -5.05
CA THR A 1 -19.44 10.20 -5.73
C THR A 1 -18.77 9.02 -5.07
N ALA A 2 -19.44 7.85 -5.01
CA ALA A 2 -18.85 6.65 -4.41
C ALA A 2 -17.46 6.31 -4.96
N TYR A 3 -17.22 6.55 -6.27
CA TYR A 3 -15.90 6.43 -6.87
C TYR A 3 -14.85 7.35 -6.24
N HIS A 4 -15.14 8.65 -6.13
CA HIS A 4 -14.19 9.62 -5.59
C HIS A 4 -13.82 9.32 -4.14
N GLU A 5 -14.81 9.02 -3.30
CA GLU A 5 -14.59 8.71 -1.87
C GLU A 5 -13.71 7.47 -1.68
N VAL A 6 -13.99 6.39 -2.43
CA VAL A 6 -13.19 5.17 -2.35
C VAL A 6 -11.79 5.37 -2.96
N TYR A 7 -11.69 6.14 -4.05
CA TYR A 7 -10.40 6.47 -4.68
C TYR A 7 -9.48 7.27 -3.75
N GLU A 8 -10.00 8.31 -3.09
CA GLU A 8 -9.23 9.09 -2.12
C GLU A 8 -8.80 8.22 -0.93
N LYS A 9 -9.68 7.33 -0.44
CA LYS A 9 -9.34 6.41 0.64
C LYS A 9 -8.16 5.51 0.27
N VAL A 10 -8.19 4.86 -0.89
CA VAL A 10 -7.07 3.99 -1.30
C VAL A 10 -5.80 4.79 -1.56
N ASN A 11 -5.92 6.01 -2.13
CA ASN A 11 -4.78 6.88 -2.41
C ASN A 11 -4.09 7.33 -1.12
N LEU A 12 -4.86 7.74 -0.12
CA LEU A 12 -4.36 8.11 1.20
C LEU A 12 -3.66 6.94 1.89
N MET A 13 -4.27 5.76 1.85
CA MET A 13 -3.72 4.54 2.43
C MET A 13 -2.38 4.16 1.79
N THR A 14 -2.30 4.10 0.46
CA THR A 14 -1.04 3.84 -0.25
C THR A 14 0.03 4.90 0.06
N THR A 15 -0.36 6.17 0.15
CA THR A 15 0.56 7.26 0.51
C THR A 15 1.10 7.12 1.92
N ARG A 16 0.25 6.70 2.89
CA ARG A 16 0.67 6.43 4.26
C ARG A 16 1.70 5.30 4.31
N TYR A 17 1.47 4.22 3.57
CA TYR A 17 2.39 3.09 3.50
C TYR A 17 3.76 3.51 2.93
N LEU A 18 3.77 4.27 1.83
CA LEU A 18 5.00 4.84 1.27
C LEU A 18 5.77 5.70 2.28
N TYR A 19 5.07 6.57 2.99
CA TYR A 19 5.69 7.41 4.01
C TYR A 19 6.30 6.57 5.14
N CYS A 20 5.58 5.57 5.64
CA CYS A 20 6.10 4.72 6.71
C CYS A 20 7.27 3.84 6.25
N LEU A 21 7.25 3.36 5.00
CA LEU A 21 8.38 2.65 4.39
C LEU A 21 9.63 3.53 4.33
N ASP A 22 9.49 4.80 3.94
CA ASP A 22 10.60 5.75 3.89
C ASP A 22 11.21 5.97 5.29
N GLN A 23 10.36 6.06 6.31
CA GLN A 23 10.77 6.18 7.72
C GLN A 23 11.44 4.90 8.27
N CYS A 24 11.14 3.74 7.68
CA CYS A 24 11.73 2.45 8.06
C CYS A 24 13.06 2.17 7.35
N LYS A 25 13.65 3.12 6.63
CA LYS A 25 14.94 2.92 5.94
C LYS A 25 16.06 2.47 6.90
N PRO A 26 17.02 1.65 6.43
CA PRO A 26 17.85 0.74 7.23
C PRO A 26 18.98 1.40 8.05
N PHE A 27 18.79 2.58 8.62
CA PHE A 27 19.72 3.12 9.62
C PHE A 27 19.47 2.42 10.97
N VAL A 28 19.88 1.16 11.06
CA VAL A 28 19.76 0.36 12.29
C VAL A 28 20.82 0.84 13.27
N VAL A 29 20.43 1.75 14.16
CA VAL A 29 21.31 2.28 15.22
C VAL A 29 21.39 1.34 16.43
N SER A 30 20.35 0.54 16.66
CA SER A 30 20.25 -0.36 17.81
C SER A 30 19.31 -1.55 17.56
N LEU A 31 19.44 -2.60 18.37
CA LEU A 31 18.53 -3.75 18.38
C LEU A 31 17.08 -3.35 18.65
N GLU A 32 16.86 -2.33 19.50
CA GLU A 32 15.51 -1.86 19.81
C GLU A 32 14.89 -1.11 18.63
N THR A 33 15.68 -0.30 17.93
CA THR A 33 15.27 0.34 16.67
C THR A 33 14.86 -0.71 15.63
N LEU A 34 15.63 -1.80 15.50
CA LEU A 34 15.32 -2.90 14.58
C LEU A 34 14.03 -3.64 14.96
N LYS A 35 13.81 -3.93 16.25
CA LYS A 35 12.56 -4.56 16.71
C LYS A 35 11.36 -3.67 16.45
N ASN A 36 11.49 -2.36 16.67
CA ASN A 36 10.41 -1.41 16.39
C ASN A 36 10.12 -1.34 14.87
N GLN A 37 11.16 -1.30 14.04
CA GLN A 37 11.02 -1.36 12.58
C GLN A 37 10.25 -2.61 12.12
N VAL A 38 10.62 -3.80 12.61
CA VAL A 38 9.92 -5.06 12.30
C VAL A 38 8.44 -4.99 12.73
N ARG A 39 8.16 -4.46 13.93
CA ARG A 39 6.77 -4.31 14.41
C ARG A 39 5.96 -3.39 13.49
N THR A 40 6.50 -2.23 13.11
CA THR A 40 5.84 -1.29 12.22
C THR A 40 5.60 -1.90 10.84
N LEU A 41 6.60 -2.55 10.25
CA LEU A 41 6.48 -3.20 8.94
C LEU A 41 5.44 -4.33 8.96
N GLN A 42 5.39 -5.13 10.03
CA GLN A 42 4.38 -6.19 10.17
C GLN A 42 2.96 -5.61 10.23
N SER A 43 2.74 -4.58 11.05
CA SER A 43 1.41 -3.93 11.13
C SER A 43 0.98 -3.33 9.79
N LEU A 44 1.91 -2.76 9.01
CA LEU A 44 1.61 -2.24 7.68
C LEU A 44 1.29 -3.33 6.67
N GLN A 45 1.98 -4.47 6.73
CA GLN A 45 1.67 -5.64 5.90
C GLN A 45 0.25 -6.15 6.20
N ASP A 46 -0.07 -6.37 7.47
CA ASP A 46 -1.40 -6.84 7.89
C ASP A 46 -2.50 -5.85 7.46
N GLU A 47 -2.28 -4.55 7.62
CA GLU A 47 -3.21 -3.52 7.16
C GLU A 47 -3.42 -3.55 5.64
N SER A 48 -2.35 -3.76 4.87
CA SER A 48 -2.44 -3.76 3.42
C SER A 48 -3.18 -4.99 2.88
N GLU A 49 -2.96 -6.17 3.48
CA GLU A 49 -3.72 -7.38 3.16
C GLU A 49 -5.21 -7.19 3.43
N ASN A 50 -5.56 -6.57 4.56
CA ASN A 50 -6.95 -6.24 4.90
C ASN A 50 -7.57 -5.18 3.98
N SER A 51 -6.76 -4.49 3.18
CA SER A 51 -7.22 -3.42 2.28
C SER A 51 -7.70 -3.91 0.91
N GLU A 52 -7.53 -5.18 0.58
CA GLU A 52 -7.95 -5.78 -0.70
C GLU A 52 -9.45 -5.58 -0.99
N GLU A 53 -10.29 -5.59 0.06
CA GLU A 53 -11.72 -5.28 -0.06
C GLU A 53 -11.98 -3.84 -0.53
N SER A 54 -11.14 -2.88 -0.11
CA SER A 54 -11.24 -1.48 -0.55
C SER A 54 -10.90 -1.33 -2.04
N TRP A 55 -10.00 -2.15 -2.56
CA TRP A 55 -9.68 -2.22 -3.99
C TRP A 55 -10.82 -2.81 -4.81
N THR A 56 -11.44 -3.88 -4.31
CA THR A 56 -12.64 -4.47 -4.92
C THR A 56 -13.77 -3.43 -5.00
N LYS A 57 -13.99 -2.66 -3.92
CA LYS A 57 -14.97 -1.56 -3.89
C LYS A 57 -14.64 -0.46 -4.89
N LEU A 58 -13.36 -0.10 -5.06
CA LEU A 58 -12.94 0.88 -6.06
C LEU A 58 -13.27 0.41 -7.48
N GLN A 59 -12.96 -0.85 -7.80
CA GLN A 59 -13.19 -1.40 -9.13
C GLN A 59 -14.68 -1.46 -9.47
N ALA A 60 -15.52 -1.83 -8.51
CA ALA A 60 -16.97 -1.79 -8.65
C ALA A 60 -17.50 -0.36 -8.88
N ALA A 61 -17.06 0.60 -8.06
CA ALA A 61 -17.46 2.00 -8.18
C ALA A 61 -17.01 2.62 -9.51
N ALA A 62 -15.78 2.34 -9.94
CA ALA A 62 -15.24 2.76 -11.24
C ALA A 62 -16.07 2.17 -12.39
N SER A 63 -16.36 0.88 -12.36
CA SER A 63 -17.17 0.20 -13.38
C SER A 63 -18.57 0.78 -13.50
N ASN A 64 -19.20 1.13 -12.37
CA ASN A 64 -20.51 1.77 -12.37
C ASN A 64 -20.47 3.22 -12.87
N LEU A 65 -19.42 3.99 -12.52
CA LEU A 65 -19.25 5.35 -13.02
C LEU A 65 -19.08 5.36 -14.54
N LYS A 66 -18.23 4.47 -15.08
CA LYS A 66 -17.96 4.37 -16.53
C LYS A 66 -19.20 4.16 -17.39
N LYS A 67 -20.21 3.44 -16.90
CA LYS A 67 -21.48 3.19 -17.64
C LYS A 67 -22.23 4.47 -17.99
N ASN A 68 -22.00 5.55 -17.24
CA ASN A 68 -22.72 6.82 -17.36
C ASN A 68 -21.83 7.93 -17.94
N CYS A 69 -20.65 7.60 -18.45
CA CYS A 69 -19.66 8.57 -18.91
C CYS A 69 -19.35 8.43 -20.40
N SER A 70 -18.82 9.50 -20.99
CA SER A 70 -18.28 9.44 -22.36
C SER A 70 -17.07 8.49 -22.44
N PRO A 71 -16.76 7.92 -23.61
CA PRO A 71 -15.62 7.02 -23.79
C PRO A 71 -14.28 7.62 -23.34
N SER A 72 -14.06 8.92 -23.58
CA SER A 72 -12.85 9.61 -23.15
C SER A 72 -12.72 9.67 -21.62
N PHE A 73 -13.82 9.94 -20.91
CA PHE A 73 -13.81 9.98 -19.45
C PHE A 73 -13.71 8.58 -18.85
N ALA A 74 -14.33 7.57 -19.47
CA ALA A 74 -14.18 6.18 -19.06
C ALA A 74 -12.72 5.71 -19.12
N LYS A 75 -11.99 6.09 -20.18
CA LYS A 75 -10.54 5.81 -20.30
C LYS A 75 -9.71 6.47 -19.21
N ILE A 76 -10.05 7.71 -18.82
CA ILE A 76 -9.37 8.41 -17.71
C ILE A 76 -9.60 7.68 -16.38
N ILE A 77 -10.82 7.21 -16.12
CA ILE A 77 -11.13 6.42 -14.91
C ILE A 77 -10.31 5.13 -14.89
N GLU A 78 -10.23 4.42 -16.02
CA GLU A 78 -9.45 3.19 -16.15
C GLU A 78 -7.97 3.42 -15.87
N GLN A 79 -7.39 4.46 -16.49
CA GLN A 79 -6.00 4.82 -16.27
C GLN A 79 -5.73 5.12 -14.79
N LYS A 80 -6.56 5.96 -14.16
CA LYS A 80 -6.40 6.31 -12.74
C LYS A 80 -6.48 5.10 -11.81
N CYS A 81 -7.39 4.17 -12.09
CA CYS A 81 -7.51 2.93 -11.32
C CYS A 81 -6.29 2.02 -11.51
N ALA A 82 -5.82 1.87 -12.75
CA ALA A 82 -4.63 1.08 -13.05
C ALA A 82 -3.39 1.65 -12.35
N ASP A 83 -3.15 2.96 -12.46
CA ASP A 83 -2.01 3.62 -11.82
C ASP A 83 -2.05 3.48 -10.29
N ALA A 84 -3.23 3.65 -9.69
CA ALA A 84 -3.40 3.48 -8.25
C ALA A 84 -3.11 2.05 -7.81
N HIS A 85 -3.57 1.06 -8.58
CA HIS A 85 -3.36 -0.36 -8.28
C HIS A 85 -1.89 -0.77 -8.46
N THR A 86 -1.22 -0.32 -9.53
CA THR A 86 0.22 -0.52 -9.74
C THR A 86 1.03 0.03 -8.58
N ARG A 87 0.72 1.25 -8.12
CA ARG A 87 1.41 1.85 -6.98
C ARG A 87 1.18 1.06 -5.68
N TRP A 88 -0.02 0.55 -5.47
CA TRP A 88 -0.31 -0.29 -4.30
C TRP A 88 0.45 -1.62 -4.34
N ASN A 89 0.48 -2.29 -5.49
CA ASN A 89 1.26 -3.53 -5.65
C ASN A 89 2.74 -3.30 -5.37
N SER A 90 3.33 -2.24 -5.95
CA SER A 90 4.73 -1.88 -5.71
C SER A 90 5.01 -1.65 -4.21
N VAL A 91 4.12 -0.96 -3.50
CA VAL A 91 4.26 -0.72 -2.06
C VAL A 91 4.19 -2.02 -1.25
N ASN A 92 3.34 -2.96 -1.65
CA ASN A 92 3.23 -4.26 -0.97
C ASN A 92 4.45 -5.13 -1.18
N GLU A 93 5.00 -5.13 -2.38
CA GLU A 93 6.27 -5.80 -2.69
C GLU A 93 7.40 -5.20 -1.84
N ASP A 94 7.51 -3.87 -1.81
CA ASP A 94 8.51 -3.16 -0.99
C ASP A 94 8.35 -3.45 0.51
N LEU A 95 7.11 -3.47 1.03
CA LEU A 95 6.81 -3.86 2.41
C LEU A 95 7.28 -5.27 2.72
N ALA A 96 6.95 -6.24 1.85
CA ALA A 96 7.31 -7.63 2.04
C ALA A 96 8.84 -7.82 2.01
N ASP A 97 9.53 -7.15 1.10
CA ASP A 97 10.98 -7.24 0.97
C ASP A 97 11.72 -6.58 2.14
N GLN A 98 11.29 -5.37 2.56
CA GLN A 98 11.87 -4.70 3.72
C GLN A 98 11.62 -5.47 5.01
N LEU A 99 10.42 -6.03 5.21
CA LEU A 99 10.12 -6.85 6.38
C LEU A 99 10.99 -8.10 6.41
N ARG A 100 11.12 -8.80 5.28
CA ARG A 100 11.99 -9.98 5.16
C ARG A 100 13.45 -9.63 5.50
N ALA A 101 13.96 -8.51 4.99
CA ALA A 101 15.32 -8.04 5.28
C ALA A 101 15.53 -7.66 6.75
N ALA A 102 14.57 -6.96 7.36
CA ALA A 102 14.62 -6.57 8.76
C ALA A 102 14.55 -7.79 9.69
N GLN A 103 13.69 -8.77 9.38
CA GLN A 103 13.60 -10.04 10.11
C GLN A 103 14.90 -10.85 10.00
N ALA A 104 15.47 -10.99 8.79
CA ALA A 104 16.74 -11.69 8.59
C ALA A 104 17.86 -11.04 9.41
N THR A 105 17.93 -9.70 9.38
CA THR A 105 18.88 -8.94 10.21
C THR A 105 18.64 -9.24 11.69
N LEU A 106 17.40 -9.19 12.18
CA LEU A 106 17.08 -9.45 13.59
C LEU A 106 17.50 -10.84 14.06
N GLN A 107 17.46 -11.86 13.19
CA GLN A 107 17.94 -13.21 13.52
C GLN A 107 19.47 -13.25 13.69
N LEU A 108 20.23 -12.47 12.91
CA LEU A 108 21.70 -12.38 13.04
C LEU A 108 22.15 -11.72 14.34
N TRP A 109 21.29 -10.92 14.98
CA TRP A 109 21.57 -10.28 16.27
C TRP A 109 21.27 -11.18 17.47
N LYS A 110 20.60 -12.32 17.26
CA LYS A 110 20.39 -13.29 18.34
C LYS A 110 21.71 -14.05 18.57
N PRO A 111 22.25 -14.07 19.79
CA PRO A 111 23.44 -14.85 20.11
C PRO A 111 23.18 -16.36 19.98
#